data_AF-N1QFK5-F1
#
_entry.id   AF-N1QFK5-F1
#
_cell.length_a   1.000
_cell.length_b   1.000
_cell.length_c   1.000
_cell.angle_alpha   90.00
_cell.angle_beta   90.00
_cell.angle_gamma   90.00
#
_symmetry.space_group_name_H-M   'P 1'
#
loop_
_entity.id
_entity.type
_entity.pdbx_description
1 polymer ?
#
loop_
_entity_poly.entity_id
_entity_poly.type
_entity_poly.pdbx_seq_one_letter_code
_entity_poly.pdbx_strand_id
1 'polypeptide(L)'
;EVFFRNQYLSRADMWQLMKSLEETVVYEGQVLKYLGSAIAEVENIWISGERKESAYVTHPYTKPIFRSRSARYAILIEVSREMLEGWSHGELMYERLIDGLLHELFQRWERDKARHLASVILYGRAAGADGAAKRDSHNHQHGEDFYILLVSEVTSITWADILNKIRRAFNDLTLSRSVCLAAESNILEAIHLTAMDFADDQNDAHLMSTGTSIIAVTAGTGLFNADHTLLKQTTDLLVGNSIGVDIVALSPKPLHPVPLFRYD
;
A
#
# COMPACT_ATOMS: atom_id res chain seq x y z
N GLU A 1 -9.54 20.47 1.31
CA GLU A 1 -9.47 19.10 0.83
C GLU A 1 -10.79 18.75 0.18
N VAL A 2 -10.72 18.13 -0.99
CA VAL A 2 -11.83 17.76 -1.84
C VAL A 2 -11.79 16.25 -1.98
N PHE A 3 -12.89 15.58 -1.66
CA PHE A 3 -12.97 14.13 -1.72
C PHE A 3 -13.92 13.68 -2.82
N PHE A 4 -13.61 12.53 -3.42
CA PHE A 4 -14.45 11.93 -4.45
C PHE A 4 -14.40 10.40 -4.37
N ARG A 5 -15.40 9.72 -4.95
CA ARG A 5 -15.57 8.28 -4.80
C ARG A 5 -16.26 7.67 -6.03
N ASN A 6 -15.92 6.41 -6.34
CA ASN A 6 -16.50 5.57 -7.39
C ASN A 6 -16.40 6.19 -8.79
N GLN A 7 -15.27 6.86 -9.06
CA GLN A 7 -15.02 7.48 -10.35
C GLN A 7 -13.52 7.67 -10.57
N TYR A 8 -13.16 7.71 -11.84
CA TYR A 8 -11.85 8.13 -12.31
C TYR A 8 -11.81 9.66 -12.50
N LEU A 9 -10.81 10.33 -11.92
CA LEU A 9 -10.50 11.72 -12.19
C LEU A 9 -9.05 11.86 -12.62
N SER A 10 -8.84 12.42 -13.81
CA SER A 10 -7.50 12.74 -14.28
C SER A 10 -6.97 14.00 -13.59
N ARG A 11 -5.65 14.20 -13.62
CA ARG A 11 -5.03 15.46 -13.14
C ARG A 11 -5.53 16.68 -13.92
N ALA A 12 -5.89 16.51 -15.19
CA ALA A 12 -6.48 17.58 -15.99
C ALA A 12 -7.87 17.96 -15.48
N ASP A 13 -8.70 16.97 -15.13
CA ASP A 13 -10.03 17.23 -14.55
C ASP A 13 -9.92 17.91 -13.18
N MET A 14 -8.98 17.45 -12.33
CA MET A 14 -8.70 18.08 -11.03
C MET A 14 -8.23 19.53 -11.19
N TRP A 15 -7.38 19.81 -12.19
CA TRP A 15 -6.93 21.16 -12.49
C TRP A 15 -8.08 22.05 -12.99
N GLN A 16 -8.96 21.52 -13.84
CA GLN A 16 -10.13 22.24 -14.33
C GLN A 16 -11.13 22.54 -13.21
N LEU A 17 -11.34 21.59 -12.29
CA LEU A 17 -12.13 21.79 -11.07
C LEU A 17 -11.51 22.83 -10.14
N MET A 18 -10.18 22.82 -9.98
CA MET A 18 -9.49 23.85 -9.21
C MET A 18 -9.73 25.24 -9.83
N LYS A 19 -9.64 25.34 -11.15
CA LYS A 19 -9.85 26.59 -11.87
C LYS A 19 -11.28 27.10 -11.76
N SER A 20 -12.28 26.21 -11.74
CA SER A 20 -13.68 26.62 -11.55
C SER A 20 -14.00 27.08 -10.12
N LEU A 21 -13.14 26.76 -9.15
CA LEU A 21 -13.23 27.24 -7.77
C LEU A 21 -12.55 28.59 -7.54
N GLU A 22 -11.72 29.04 -8.47
CA GLU A 22 -10.99 30.30 -8.34
C GLU A 22 -11.95 31.49 -8.24
N GLU A 23 -11.65 32.42 -7.35
CA GLU A 23 -12.49 33.60 -7.07
C GLU A 23 -13.90 33.29 -6.56
N THR A 24 -14.12 32.08 -6.02
CA THR A 24 -15.40 31.66 -5.42
C THR A 24 -15.29 31.37 -3.93
N VAL A 25 -16.43 31.31 -3.24
CA VAL A 25 -16.52 30.86 -1.85
C VAL A 25 -16.74 29.35 -1.85
N VAL A 26 -15.95 28.64 -1.04
CA VAL A 26 -16.13 27.22 -0.74
C VAL A 26 -16.58 27.01 0.69
N TYR A 27 -17.37 25.96 0.92
CA TYR A 27 -17.86 25.60 2.25
C TYR A 27 -17.88 24.09 2.45
N GLU A 28 -17.82 23.66 3.71
CA GLU A 28 -17.90 22.25 4.10
C GLU A 28 -19.24 21.63 3.66
N GLY A 29 -19.18 20.46 3.03
CA GLY A 29 -20.32 19.76 2.43
C GLY A 29 -20.70 20.26 1.04
N GLN A 30 -19.97 21.22 0.46
CA GLN A 30 -20.25 21.70 -0.88
C GLN A 30 -19.97 20.61 -1.93
N VAL A 31 -21.01 20.24 -2.68
CA VAL A 31 -20.89 19.34 -3.82
C VAL A 31 -20.39 20.09 -5.06
N LEU A 32 -19.22 19.70 -5.53
CA LEU A 32 -18.60 20.19 -6.75
C LEU A 32 -19.15 19.44 -7.95
N LYS A 33 -19.59 20.21 -8.96
CA LYS A 33 -20.13 19.69 -10.21
C LYS A 33 -19.21 20.00 -11.37
N TYR A 34 -19.09 19.06 -12.29
CA TYR A 34 -18.41 19.25 -13.56
C TYR A 34 -19.27 18.64 -14.66
N LEU A 35 -19.53 19.42 -15.71
CA LEU A 35 -20.42 19.03 -16.82
C LEU A 35 -21.81 18.53 -16.36
N GLY A 36 -22.33 19.07 -15.26
CA GLY A 36 -23.65 18.72 -14.70
C GLY A 36 -23.66 17.54 -13.73
N SER A 37 -22.59 16.75 -13.67
CA SER A 37 -22.46 15.61 -12.75
C SER A 37 -21.81 16.03 -11.43
N ALA A 38 -22.30 15.51 -10.31
CA ALA A 38 -21.65 15.64 -9.01
C ALA A 38 -20.37 14.79 -9.01
N ILE A 39 -19.23 15.45 -8.83
CA ILE A 39 -17.91 14.83 -8.99
C ILE A 39 -17.23 14.71 -7.64
N ALA A 40 -17.28 15.74 -6.80
CA ALA A 40 -16.53 15.74 -5.55
C ALA A 40 -17.25 16.55 -4.48
N GLU A 41 -16.78 16.43 -3.25
CA GLU A 41 -17.30 17.13 -2.09
C GLU A 41 -16.16 17.83 -1.34
N VAL A 42 -16.37 19.08 -0.94
CA VAL A 42 -15.45 19.79 -0.06
C VAL A 42 -15.74 19.36 1.37
N GLU A 43 -14.79 18.74 2.06
CA GLU A 43 -15.00 18.29 3.45
C GLU A 43 -14.19 19.07 4.48
N ASN A 44 -12.92 19.35 4.16
CA ASN A 44 -12.03 20.00 5.10
C ASN A 44 -11.48 21.27 4.49
N ILE A 45 -11.69 22.40 5.15
CA ILE A 45 -11.06 23.67 4.78
C ILE A 45 -10.14 24.05 5.93
N TRP A 46 -8.88 24.33 5.61
CA TRP A 46 -7.86 24.67 6.60
C TRP A 46 -7.27 26.03 6.28
N ILE A 47 -7.22 26.90 7.29
CA ILE A 47 -6.57 28.22 7.22
C ILE A 47 -5.65 28.33 8.44
N SER A 48 -4.35 28.53 8.20
CA SER A 48 -3.34 28.69 9.25
C SER A 48 -3.34 27.56 10.30
N GLY A 49 -3.62 26.33 9.87
CA GLY A 49 -3.65 25.14 10.74
C GLY A 49 -4.99 24.90 11.46
N GLU A 50 -5.97 25.79 11.32
CA GLU A 50 -7.30 25.64 11.89
C GLU A 50 -8.33 25.24 10.85
N ARG A 51 -9.23 24.33 11.24
CA ARG A 51 -10.38 23.97 10.41
C ARG A 51 -11.39 25.12 10.39
N LYS A 52 -11.91 25.45 9.21
CA LYS A 52 -12.95 26.47 8.99
C LYS A 52 -14.11 25.84 8.22
N GLU A 53 -15.32 26.38 8.41
CA GLU A 53 -16.54 25.89 7.74
C GLU A 53 -16.68 26.44 6.32
N SER A 54 -16.11 27.62 6.05
CA SER A 54 -16.09 28.23 4.72
C SER A 54 -14.84 29.10 4.53
N ALA A 55 -14.48 29.32 3.28
CA ALA A 55 -13.36 30.18 2.89
C ALA A 55 -13.54 30.72 1.47
N TYR A 56 -12.89 31.84 1.18
CA TYR A 56 -12.76 32.35 -0.17
C TYR A 56 -11.49 31.80 -0.83
N VAL A 57 -11.63 31.24 -2.03
CA VAL A 57 -10.52 30.62 -2.77
C VAL A 57 -9.79 31.69 -3.58
N THR A 58 -8.50 31.84 -3.32
CA THR A 58 -7.65 32.78 -4.05
C THR A 58 -6.39 32.08 -4.55
N HIS A 59 -6.06 32.26 -5.83
CA HIS A 59 -4.79 31.82 -6.37
C HIS A 59 -3.73 32.91 -6.16
N PRO A 60 -2.48 32.58 -5.78
CA PRO A 60 -1.90 31.25 -5.57
C PRO A 60 -1.96 30.75 -4.10
N TYR A 61 -2.67 31.43 -3.21
CA TYR A 61 -2.62 31.17 -1.76
C TYR A 61 -3.35 29.89 -1.35
N THR A 62 -4.46 29.57 -2.02
CA THR A 62 -5.24 28.36 -1.76
C THR A 62 -4.69 27.19 -2.56
N LYS A 63 -4.27 26.12 -1.87
CA LYS A 63 -3.82 24.87 -2.49
C LYS A 63 -4.89 23.79 -2.31
N PRO A 64 -5.57 23.35 -3.38
CA PRO A 64 -6.51 22.24 -3.27
C PRO A 64 -5.76 20.93 -3.11
N ILE A 65 -6.34 20.04 -2.32
CA ILE A 65 -5.86 18.66 -2.13
C ILE A 65 -7.04 17.77 -2.48
N PHE A 66 -6.88 16.98 -3.53
CA PHE A 66 -7.88 15.99 -3.96
C PHE A 66 -7.55 14.64 -3.33
N ARG A 67 -8.55 14.00 -2.72
CA ARG A 67 -8.41 12.68 -2.09
C ARG A 67 -9.45 11.72 -2.63
N SER A 68 -8.98 10.58 -3.13
CA SER A 68 -9.85 9.50 -3.60
C SER A 68 -10.28 8.61 -2.44
N ARG A 69 -11.57 8.32 -2.35
CA ARG A 69 -12.15 7.27 -1.49
C ARG A 69 -12.38 5.96 -2.23
N SER A 70 -11.90 5.85 -3.46
CA SER A 70 -11.99 4.66 -4.31
C SER A 70 -10.68 4.54 -5.07
N ALA A 71 -9.70 3.92 -4.43
CA ALA A 71 -8.35 3.71 -4.94
C ALA A 71 -8.03 2.22 -4.93
N ARG A 72 -7.08 1.80 -5.76
CA ARG A 72 -6.58 0.42 -5.81
C ARG A 72 -5.42 0.27 -4.83
N TYR A 73 -5.49 -0.75 -3.98
CA TYR A 73 -4.47 -1.08 -3.00
C TYR A 73 -3.96 -2.49 -3.24
N ALA A 74 -2.65 -2.66 -3.30
CA ALA A 74 -1.99 -3.95 -3.19
C ALA A 74 -1.40 -4.09 -1.79
N ILE A 75 -1.90 -5.05 -1.01
CA ILE A 75 -1.41 -5.37 0.32
C ILE A 75 -0.46 -6.56 0.17
N LEU A 76 0.84 -6.27 0.24
CA LEU A 76 1.90 -7.26 0.18
C LEU A 76 2.22 -7.70 1.60
N ILE A 77 2.12 -8.99 1.88
CA ILE A 77 2.39 -9.55 3.20
C ILE A 77 3.58 -10.49 3.11
N GLU A 78 4.66 -10.13 3.81
CA GLU A 78 5.84 -10.95 3.88
C GLU A 78 5.60 -12.25 4.65
N VAL A 79 6.10 -13.36 4.12
CA VAL A 79 6.22 -14.65 4.80
C VAL A 79 7.71 -14.90 5.06
N SER A 80 8.14 -14.48 6.24
CA SER A 80 9.51 -14.66 6.75
C SER A 80 9.49 -15.50 8.02
N ARG A 81 10.67 -15.90 8.47
CA ARG A 81 10.83 -16.68 9.71
C ARG A 81 10.21 -15.94 10.91
N GLU A 82 10.46 -14.64 11.03
CA GLU A 82 9.92 -13.78 12.08
C GLU A 82 8.39 -13.68 12.03
N MET A 83 7.77 -13.78 10.85
CA MET A 83 6.31 -13.77 10.69
C MET A 83 5.65 -15.03 11.27
N LEU A 84 6.35 -16.16 11.18
CA LEU A 84 5.88 -17.48 11.61
C LEU A 84 6.27 -17.82 13.05
N GLU A 85 7.25 -17.11 13.63
CA GLU A 85 7.70 -17.32 15.00
C GLU A 85 6.83 -16.55 16.02
N GLY A 86 6.86 -17.04 17.26
CA GLY A 86 6.18 -16.39 18.38
C GLY A 86 6.85 -15.07 18.75
N TRP A 87 6.02 -14.07 19.01
CA TRP A 87 6.45 -12.78 19.55
C TRP A 87 6.28 -12.74 21.08
N SER A 88 6.33 -11.54 21.67
CA SER A 88 6.01 -11.30 23.07
C SER A 88 4.59 -11.78 23.41
N HIS A 89 4.42 -12.45 24.55
CA HIS A 89 3.14 -12.95 25.08
C HIS A 89 2.58 -14.21 24.40
N GLY A 90 3.34 -14.85 23.52
CA GLY A 90 2.98 -16.15 22.94
C GLY A 90 2.06 -16.07 21.71
N GLU A 91 1.74 -14.88 21.25
CA GLU A 91 1.05 -14.65 19.97
C GLU A 91 2.04 -14.77 18.80
N LEU A 92 1.57 -15.35 17.69
CA LEU A 92 2.35 -15.40 16.45
C LEU A 92 2.31 -14.03 15.76
N MET A 93 3.36 -13.64 15.05
CA MET A 93 3.42 -12.29 14.47
C MET A 93 2.33 -12.05 13.41
N TYR A 94 1.98 -13.07 12.62
CA TYR A 94 0.86 -12.96 11.67
C TYR A 94 -0.50 -12.77 12.35
N GLU A 95 -0.70 -13.22 13.59
CA GLU A 95 -1.94 -12.98 14.35
C GLU A 95 -2.04 -11.50 14.70
N ARG A 96 -0.94 -10.89 15.14
CA ARG A 96 -0.87 -9.43 15.37
C ARG A 96 -1.10 -8.62 14.11
N LEU A 97 -0.64 -9.12 12.95
CA LEU A 97 -0.94 -8.52 11.66
C LEU A 97 -2.44 -8.50 11.37
N ILE A 98 -3.09 -9.66 11.50
CA ILE A 98 -4.50 -9.83 11.15
C ILE A 98 -5.40 -9.08 12.14
N ASP A 99 -5.22 -9.34 13.43
CA ASP A 99 -6.11 -8.85 14.50
C ASP A 99 -5.76 -7.42 14.96
N GLY A 100 -4.54 -6.97 14.69
CA GLY A 100 -4.09 -5.60 14.94
C GLY A 100 -4.16 -4.73 13.69
N LEU A 101 -3.10 -4.78 12.88
CA LEU A 101 -2.88 -3.82 11.79
C LEU A 101 -4.00 -3.84 10.75
N LEU A 102 -4.31 -5.00 10.17
CA LEU A 102 -5.27 -5.10 9.08
C LEU A 102 -6.69 -4.82 9.55
N HIS A 103 -7.07 -5.34 10.72
CA HIS A 103 -8.38 -5.06 11.30
C HIS A 103 -8.61 -3.57 11.52
N GLU A 104 -7.67 -2.87 12.16
CA GLU A 104 -7.73 -1.42 12.36
C GLU A 104 -7.73 -0.64 11.04
N LEU A 105 -6.93 -1.07 10.06
CA LEU A 105 -6.89 -0.44 8.73
C LEU A 105 -8.26 -0.49 8.05
N PHE A 106 -8.88 -1.68 7.98
CA PHE A 106 -10.19 -1.84 7.34
C PHE A 106 -11.30 -1.11 8.10
N GLN A 107 -11.28 -1.11 9.43
CA GLN A 107 -12.23 -0.33 10.23
C GLN A 107 -12.11 1.18 9.95
N ARG A 108 -10.89 1.70 9.80
CA ARG A 108 -10.68 3.11 9.45
C ARG A 108 -11.20 3.43 8.06
N TRP A 109 -10.92 2.57 7.07
CA TRP A 109 -11.47 2.73 5.72
C TRP A 109 -13.00 2.75 5.71
N GLU A 110 -13.65 1.90 6.52
CA GLU A 110 -15.11 1.90 6.67
C GLU A 110 -15.62 3.19 7.33
N ARG A 111 -14.98 3.64 8.41
CA ARG A 111 -15.30 4.90 9.10
C ARG A 111 -15.18 6.11 8.17
N ASP A 112 -14.17 6.11 7.30
CA ASP A 112 -13.94 7.16 6.32
C ASP A 112 -14.81 7.00 5.05
N LYS A 113 -15.74 6.03 5.05
CA LYS A 113 -16.66 5.71 3.94
C LYS A 113 -15.94 5.42 2.63
N ALA A 114 -14.70 4.92 2.73
CA ALA A 114 -13.87 4.55 1.61
C ALA A 114 -14.26 3.16 1.08
N ARG A 115 -14.14 3.00 -0.24
CA ARG A 115 -14.45 1.78 -1.00
C ARG A 115 -13.30 1.49 -1.93
N HIS A 116 -12.22 1.00 -1.34
CA HIS A 116 -11.02 0.63 -2.07
C HIS A 116 -11.17 -0.74 -2.72
N LEU A 117 -10.45 -0.95 -3.81
CA LEU A 117 -10.22 -2.29 -4.35
C LEU A 117 -8.90 -2.78 -3.77
N ALA A 118 -8.91 -3.95 -3.13
CA ALA A 118 -7.76 -4.51 -2.45
C ALA A 118 -7.37 -5.84 -3.09
N SER A 119 -6.10 -5.96 -3.46
CA SER A 119 -5.45 -7.23 -3.77
C SER A 119 -4.54 -7.60 -2.61
N VAL A 120 -4.48 -8.87 -2.22
CA VAL A 120 -3.59 -9.34 -1.15
C VAL A 120 -2.67 -10.41 -1.72
N ILE A 121 -1.37 -10.17 -1.61
CA ILE A 121 -0.33 -11.05 -2.09
C ILE A 121 0.57 -11.43 -0.91
N LEU A 122 0.71 -12.73 -0.66
CA LEU A 122 1.78 -13.23 0.20
C LEU A 122 3.04 -13.35 -0.63
N TYR A 123 4.17 -12.89 -0.11
CA TYR A 123 5.47 -13.05 -0.78
C TYR A 123 6.51 -13.53 0.21
N GLY A 124 7.53 -14.22 -0.27
CA GLY A 124 8.66 -14.61 0.55
C GLY A 124 9.70 -15.38 -0.24
N ARG A 125 10.80 -15.69 0.43
CA ARG A 125 11.91 -16.51 -0.10
C ARG A 125 12.02 -17.79 0.70
N ALA A 126 11.95 -18.93 0.03
CA ALA A 126 12.17 -20.23 0.66
C ALA A 126 13.64 -20.37 1.08
N ALA A 127 13.90 -20.79 2.31
CA ALA A 127 15.25 -21.11 2.73
C ALA A 127 15.69 -22.41 2.05
N GLY A 128 16.82 -22.37 1.33
CA GLY A 128 17.36 -23.52 0.62
C GLY A 128 17.59 -24.72 1.56
N ALA A 129 17.35 -25.92 1.06
CA ALA A 129 17.39 -27.17 1.83
C ALA A 129 18.78 -27.51 2.44
N ASP A 130 19.83 -26.77 2.08
CA ASP A 130 21.23 -27.05 2.46
C ASP A 130 21.73 -26.14 3.58
N GLY A 131 21.11 -26.23 4.75
CA GLY A 131 21.56 -25.54 5.97
C GLY A 131 22.89 -26.04 6.58
N ALA A 132 23.71 -26.83 5.86
CA ALA A 132 24.93 -27.42 6.44
C ALA A 132 26.11 -27.67 5.47
N ALA A 133 26.03 -27.37 4.17
CA ALA A 133 27.11 -27.71 3.24
C ALA A 133 27.42 -26.60 2.22
N LYS A 134 28.64 -26.04 2.38
CA LYS A 134 29.44 -25.20 1.45
C LYS A 134 29.36 -23.68 1.65
N ARG A 135 30.35 -23.19 2.40
CA ARG A 135 30.86 -21.80 2.42
C ARG A 135 31.88 -21.52 1.30
N ASP A 136 31.80 -22.22 0.18
CA ASP A 136 32.74 -22.03 -0.94
C ASP A 136 31.97 -21.76 -2.24
N SER A 137 31.79 -20.49 -2.56
CA SER A 137 31.78 -19.87 -3.90
C SER A 137 30.99 -18.56 -3.86
N HIS A 138 31.45 -17.55 -4.60
CA HIS A 138 30.85 -16.22 -4.77
C HIS A 138 29.45 -16.22 -5.44
N ASN A 139 28.75 -17.35 -5.45
CA ASN A 139 27.38 -17.44 -5.94
C ASN A 139 26.45 -17.53 -4.73
N HIS A 140 25.81 -16.42 -4.42
CA HIS A 140 24.69 -16.40 -3.49
C HIS A 140 23.63 -17.37 -4.05
N GLN A 141 23.51 -18.56 -3.46
CA GLN A 141 22.38 -19.46 -3.71
C GLN A 141 21.15 -18.78 -3.10
N HIS A 142 20.53 -17.90 -3.90
CA HIS A 142 19.27 -17.28 -3.56
C HIS A 142 18.23 -18.39 -3.48
N GLY A 143 17.52 -18.43 -2.35
CA GLY A 143 16.35 -19.29 -2.19
C GLY A 143 15.29 -19.01 -3.27
N GLU A 144 14.38 -19.96 -3.50
CA GLU A 144 13.30 -19.77 -4.46
C GLU A 144 12.29 -18.75 -3.93
N ASP A 145 12.06 -17.69 -4.70
CA ASP A 145 11.07 -16.66 -4.42
C ASP A 145 9.66 -17.16 -4.78
N PHE A 146 8.69 -16.89 -3.92
CA PHE A 146 7.29 -17.23 -4.16
C PHE A 146 6.37 -16.03 -3.95
N TYR A 147 5.27 -16.02 -4.70
CA TYR A 147 4.21 -15.01 -4.65
C TYR A 147 2.86 -15.72 -4.74
N ILE A 148 2.00 -15.54 -3.74
CA ILE A 148 0.70 -16.21 -3.63
C ILE A 148 -0.39 -15.14 -3.57
N LEU A 149 -1.19 -15.04 -4.62
CA LEU A 149 -2.33 -14.15 -4.70
C LEU A 149 -3.53 -14.76 -3.94
N LEU A 150 -3.91 -14.15 -2.81
CA LEU A 150 -5.03 -14.61 -1.99
C LEU A 150 -6.37 -14.04 -2.44
N VAL A 151 -6.36 -12.77 -2.81
CA VAL A 151 -7.51 -12.06 -3.40
C VAL A 151 -7.01 -11.08 -4.43
N SER A 152 -7.76 -10.97 -5.53
CA SER A 152 -7.53 -9.98 -6.58
C SER A 152 -8.70 -9.02 -6.62
N GLU A 153 -8.42 -7.73 -6.47
CA GLU A 153 -9.34 -6.63 -6.71
C GLU A 153 -10.71 -6.74 -6.00
N VAL A 154 -10.71 -7.20 -4.75
CA VAL A 154 -11.94 -7.29 -3.96
C VAL A 154 -12.24 -5.98 -3.25
N THR A 155 -13.51 -5.66 -3.07
CA THR A 155 -13.90 -4.44 -2.35
C THR A 155 -13.49 -4.50 -0.89
N SER A 156 -12.99 -3.40 -0.33
CA SER A 156 -12.61 -3.31 1.08
C SER A 156 -13.74 -3.54 2.08
N ILE A 157 -15.01 -3.54 1.62
CA ILE A 157 -16.19 -3.83 2.44
C ILE A 157 -16.21 -5.31 2.87
N THR A 158 -15.72 -6.23 2.04
CA THR A 158 -15.65 -7.66 2.37
C THR A 158 -14.40 -8.00 3.18
N TRP A 159 -13.97 -7.09 4.07
CA TRP A 159 -12.72 -7.23 4.84
C TRP A 159 -12.70 -8.48 5.71
N ALA A 160 -13.85 -8.89 6.26
CA ALA A 160 -13.93 -10.12 7.07
C ALA A 160 -13.50 -11.36 6.26
N ASP A 161 -13.91 -11.44 4.98
CA ASP A 161 -13.51 -12.53 4.09
C ASP A 161 -12.03 -12.47 3.72
N ILE A 162 -11.50 -11.25 3.54
CA ILE A 162 -10.06 -11.02 3.29
C ILE A 162 -9.25 -11.54 4.47
N LEU A 163 -9.58 -11.13 5.71
CA LEU A 163 -8.89 -11.57 6.92
C LEU A 163 -8.98 -13.10 7.11
N ASN A 164 -10.15 -13.69 6.83
CA ASN A 164 -10.33 -15.15 6.90
C ASN A 164 -9.46 -15.89 5.88
N LYS A 165 -9.33 -15.36 4.65
CA LYS A 165 -8.44 -15.94 3.62
C LYS A 165 -6.98 -15.85 4.03
N ILE A 166 -6.54 -14.71 4.57
CA ILE A 166 -5.18 -14.54 5.08
C ILE A 166 -4.91 -15.52 6.22
N ARG A 167 -5.81 -15.62 7.20
CA ARG A 167 -5.69 -16.55 8.32
C ARG A 167 -5.59 -18.01 7.86
N ARG A 168 -6.41 -18.42 6.89
CA ARG A 168 -6.35 -19.76 6.30
C ARG A 168 -5.03 -20.01 5.58
N ALA A 169 -4.53 -19.04 4.83
CA ALA A 169 -3.28 -19.17 4.10
C ALA A 169 -2.08 -19.37 5.05
N PHE A 170 -2.01 -18.62 6.16
CA PHE A 170 -0.97 -18.82 7.18
C PHE A 170 -1.08 -20.16 7.93
N ASN A 171 -2.28 -20.72 8.03
CA ASN A 171 -2.53 -22.03 8.65
C ASN A 171 -2.44 -23.20 7.66
N ASP A 172 -2.29 -22.92 6.36
CA ASP A 172 -2.16 -23.95 5.35
C ASP A 172 -0.81 -24.68 5.51
N LEU A 173 -0.83 -26.00 5.31
CA LEU A 173 0.36 -26.85 5.31
C LEU A 173 1.13 -26.74 3.99
N THR A 174 0.50 -26.24 2.93
CA THR A 174 1.16 -26.00 1.64
C THR A 174 2.12 -24.80 1.67
N LEU A 175 1.91 -23.86 2.60
CA LEU A 175 2.80 -22.72 2.78
C LEU A 175 4.14 -23.20 3.35
N SER A 176 5.23 -22.92 2.63
CA SER A 176 6.58 -23.28 3.08
C SER A 176 6.85 -22.69 4.47
N ARG A 177 7.31 -23.55 5.38
CA ARG A 177 7.77 -23.15 6.72
C ARG A 177 9.28 -22.92 6.77
N SER A 178 10.01 -23.40 5.75
CA SER A 178 11.43 -23.12 5.56
C SER A 178 11.55 -21.84 4.76
N VAL A 179 11.57 -20.70 5.46
CA VAL A 179 11.63 -19.36 4.87
C VAL A 179 12.80 -18.57 5.43
N CYS A 180 13.33 -17.64 4.62
CA CYS A 180 14.41 -16.75 5.01
C CYS A 180 13.99 -15.76 6.11
N LEU A 181 14.98 -15.08 6.70
CA LEU A 181 14.76 -13.92 7.57
C LEU A 181 14.14 -12.77 6.78
N ALA A 182 13.41 -11.90 7.46
CA ALA A 182 12.77 -10.73 6.84
C ALA A 182 13.77 -9.82 6.11
N ALA A 183 15.01 -9.72 6.60
CA ALA A 183 16.04 -8.92 5.98
C ALA A 183 16.57 -9.49 4.64
N GLU A 184 16.40 -10.80 4.41
CA GLU A 184 16.86 -11.53 3.21
C GLU A 184 15.71 -11.90 2.26
N SER A 185 14.50 -11.45 2.59
CA SER A 185 13.29 -11.65 1.80
C SER A 185 13.31 -10.82 0.50
N ASN A 186 12.32 -11.06 -0.36
CA ASN A 186 12.18 -10.50 -1.71
C ASN A 186 11.16 -9.35 -1.77
N ILE A 187 11.19 -8.44 -0.80
CA ILE A 187 10.23 -7.32 -0.73
C ILE A 187 10.35 -6.37 -1.93
N LEU A 188 11.56 -6.12 -2.41
CA LEU A 188 11.79 -5.17 -3.47
C LEU A 188 11.26 -5.71 -4.81
N GLU A 189 11.48 -7.00 -5.05
CA GLU A 189 10.94 -7.74 -6.19
C GLU A 189 9.40 -7.76 -6.13
N ALA A 190 8.82 -7.98 -4.94
CA ALA A 190 7.36 -7.95 -4.75
C ALA A 190 6.76 -6.57 -5.09
N ILE A 191 7.39 -5.49 -4.60
CA ILE A 191 6.99 -4.12 -4.92
C ILE A 191 7.15 -3.87 -6.43
N HIS A 192 8.26 -4.31 -7.03
CA HIS A 192 8.52 -4.13 -8.45
C HIS A 192 7.46 -4.79 -9.33
N LEU A 193 7.15 -6.06 -9.07
CA LEU A 193 6.12 -6.81 -9.80
C LEU A 193 4.74 -6.17 -9.68
N THR A 194 4.39 -5.74 -8.47
CA THR A 194 3.12 -5.05 -8.22
C THR A 194 3.06 -3.70 -8.92
N ALA A 195 4.17 -2.98 -8.93
CA ALA A 195 4.22 -1.69 -9.59
C ALA A 195 4.16 -1.85 -11.13
N MET A 196 4.75 -2.91 -11.69
CA MET A 196 4.58 -3.26 -13.11
C MET A 196 3.12 -3.56 -13.45
N ASP A 197 2.40 -4.31 -12.62
CA ASP A 197 0.97 -4.56 -12.78
C ASP A 197 0.16 -3.24 -12.79
N PHE A 198 0.47 -2.33 -11.88
CA PHE A 198 -0.15 -0.99 -11.87
C PHE A 198 0.28 -0.08 -13.03
N ALA A 199 1.45 -0.29 -13.62
CA ALA A 199 1.90 0.47 -14.77
C ALA A 199 1.21 0.04 -16.07
N ASP A 200 0.80 -1.23 -16.16
CA ASP A 200 0.05 -1.77 -17.31
C ASP A 200 -1.41 -1.29 -17.38
N ASP A 201 -1.88 -0.57 -16.36
CA ASP A 201 -3.24 0.01 -16.27
C ASP A 201 -3.60 0.99 -17.41
N GLN A 202 -2.62 1.37 -18.24
CA GLN A 202 -2.87 2.10 -19.49
C GLN A 202 -3.64 1.26 -20.52
N ASN A 203 -3.55 -0.07 -20.45
CA ASN A 203 -4.23 -0.98 -21.37
C ASN A 203 -5.65 -1.29 -20.88
N ASP A 204 -5.89 -1.42 -19.57
CA ASP A 204 -7.19 -1.71 -18.96
C ASP A 204 -7.60 -0.67 -17.91
N ALA A 205 -8.00 0.53 -18.38
CA ALA A 205 -8.31 1.64 -17.49
C ALA A 205 -9.49 1.36 -16.54
N HIS A 206 -9.24 1.34 -15.23
CA HIS A 206 -10.30 1.27 -14.23
C HIS A 206 -11.02 2.63 -14.08
N LEU A 207 -12.22 2.71 -14.65
CA LEU A 207 -13.03 3.93 -14.66
C LEU A 207 -13.68 4.28 -13.30
N MET A 208 -13.63 3.35 -12.33
CA MET A 208 -14.32 3.48 -11.05
C MET A 208 -13.40 3.82 -9.87
N SER A 209 -12.08 3.87 -10.10
CA SER A 209 -11.10 4.17 -9.07
C SER A 209 -10.07 5.18 -9.57
N THR A 210 -9.61 6.06 -8.68
CA THR A 210 -8.47 6.94 -8.93
C THR A 210 -7.42 6.71 -7.87
N GLY A 211 -6.18 6.51 -8.32
CA GLY A 211 -5.02 6.30 -7.47
C GLY A 211 -4.72 4.82 -7.20
N THR A 212 -3.43 4.53 -7.11
CA THR A 212 -2.85 3.23 -6.82
C THR A 212 -1.90 3.38 -5.64
N SER A 213 -1.90 2.41 -4.72
CA SER A 213 -0.99 2.39 -3.58
C SER A 213 -0.62 0.97 -3.20
N ILE A 214 0.59 0.79 -2.70
CA ILE A 214 1.13 -0.48 -2.22
C ILE A 214 1.34 -0.36 -0.71
N ILE A 215 0.80 -1.31 0.05
CA ILE A 215 1.09 -1.46 1.48
C ILE A 215 1.95 -2.71 1.62
N ALA A 216 3.24 -2.54 1.87
CA ALA A 216 4.18 -3.64 2.04
C ALA A 216 4.43 -3.91 3.52
N VAL A 217 3.87 -5.00 4.02
CA VAL A 217 4.00 -5.44 5.41
C VAL A 217 5.22 -6.34 5.55
N THR A 218 6.04 -6.08 6.55
CA THR A 218 7.19 -6.91 6.95
C THR A 218 7.14 -7.25 8.44
N ALA A 219 7.61 -8.45 8.78
CA ALA A 219 7.86 -8.84 10.17
C ALA A 219 9.15 -8.23 10.72
N GLY A 220 10.08 -7.81 9.86
CA GLY A 220 11.38 -7.28 10.22
C GLY A 220 11.35 -5.86 10.78
N THR A 221 12.54 -5.32 11.04
CA THR A 221 12.73 -3.95 11.58
C THR A 221 12.80 -2.86 10.51
N GLY A 222 12.66 -3.22 9.23
CA GLY A 222 12.79 -2.30 8.08
C GLY A 222 14.19 -2.25 7.48
N LEU A 223 15.03 -3.25 7.75
CA LEU A 223 16.31 -3.48 7.09
C LEU A 223 16.12 -4.54 6.00
N PHE A 224 16.53 -4.24 4.76
CA PHE A 224 16.36 -5.14 3.62
C PHE A 224 17.65 -5.26 2.82
N ASN A 225 17.99 -6.47 2.38
CA ASN A 225 19.01 -6.67 1.38
C ASN A 225 18.39 -6.50 -0.01
N ALA A 226 19.01 -5.68 -0.84
CA ALA A 226 18.49 -5.38 -2.17
C ALA A 226 19.63 -5.14 -3.16
N ASP A 227 19.40 -5.52 -4.42
CA ASP A 227 20.26 -5.08 -5.51
C ASP A 227 19.98 -3.59 -5.81
N HIS A 228 21.05 -2.81 -5.87
CA HIS A 228 21.00 -1.40 -6.23
C HIS A 228 20.39 -1.17 -7.62
N THR A 229 20.62 -2.08 -8.58
CA THR A 229 20.06 -1.91 -9.93
C THR A 229 18.53 -2.04 -9.94
N LEU A 230 18.00 -3.05 -9.25
CA LEU A 230 16.56 -3.27 -9.08
C LEU A 230 15.92 -2.13 -8.29
N LEU A 231 16.59 -1.62 -7.25
CA LEU A 231 16.06 -0.54 -6.42
C LEU A 231 15.88 0.73 -7.26
N LYS A 232 16.86 1.04 -8.09
CA LYS A 232 16.80 2.18 -9.01
C LYS A 232 15.65 2.02 -10.01
N GLN A 233 15.54 0.86 -10.67
CA GLN A 233 14.47 0.61 -11.64
C GLN A 233 13.08 0.69 -11.00
N THR A 234 12.93 0.13 -9.80
CA THR A 234 11.68 0.20 -9.04
C THR A 234 11.34 1.63 -8.67
N THR A 235 12.32 2.43 -8.25
CA THR A 235 12.12 3.85 -7.93
C THR A 235 11.65 4.63 -9.15
N ASP A 236 12.29 4.44 -10.31
CA ASP A 236 11.91 5.11 -11.56
C ASP A 236 10.47 4.76 -11.97
N LEU A 237 10.08 3.50 -11.80
CA LEU A 237 8.74 3.02 -12.10
C LEU A 237 7.68 3.60 -11.14
N LEU A 238 7.95 3.60 -9.83
CA LEU A 238 7.06 4.16 -8.81
C LEU A 238 6.84 5.67 -9.00
N VAL A 239 7.93 6.41 -9.23
CA VAL A 239 7.88 7.87 -9.46
C VAL A 239 7.20 8.17 -10.80
N GLY A 240 7.53 7.43 -11.86
CA GLY A 240 6.96 7.61 -13.19
C GLY A 240 5.44 7.42 -13.23
N ASN A 241 4.93 6.42 -12.50
CA ASN A 241 3.50 6.10 -12.45
C ASN A 241 2.77 6.70 -11.23
N SER A 242 3.47 7.47 -10.39
CA SER A 242 2.91 8.07 -9.16
C SER A 242 2.26 7.05 -8.22
N ILE A 243 2.89 5.90 -8.07
CA ILE A 243 2.45 4.80 -7.19
C ILE A 243 3.01 5.08 -5.79
N GLY A 244 2.12 5.17 -4.79
CA GLY A 244 2.51 5.27 -3.38
C GLY A 244 2.95 3.92 -2.84
N VAL A 245 3.96 3.90 -1.97
CA VAL A 245 4.38 2.70 -1.23
C VAL A 245 4.55 3.02 0.24
N ASP A 246 3.78 2.32 1.08
CA ASP A 246 3.86 2.38 2.53
C ASP A 246 4.44 1.05 3.04
N ILE A 247 5.67 1.09 3.57
CA ILE A 247 6.29 -0.07 4.22
C ILE A 247 5.93 -0.05 5.70
N VAL A 248 5.28 -1.12 6.17
CA VAL A 248 4.82 -1.27 7.55
C VAL A 248 5.58 -2.40 8.22
N ALA A 249 6.43 -2.04 9.18
CA ALA A 249 7.13 -2.98 10.04
C ALA A 249 6.29 -3.34 11.27
N LEU A 250 6.08 -4.63 11.53
CA LEU A 250 5.39 -5.12 12.72
C LEU A 250 6.30 -5.14 13.96
N SER A 251 7.62 -5.20 13.74
CA SER A 251 8.61 -5.12 14.79
C SER A 251 8.71 -3.70 15.39
N PRO A 252 9.14 -3.57 16.66
CA PRO A 252 9.37 -2.26 17.28
C PRO A 252 10.36 -1.41 16.49
N LYS A 253 10.14 -0.09 16.54
CA LYS A 253 11.00 0.88 15.87
C LYS A 253 12.46 0.73 16.33
N PRO A 254 13.42 0.54 15.41
CA PRO A 254 14.82 0.46 15.78
C PRO A 254 15.41 1.84 16.14
N LEU A 255 16.63 1.83 16.71
CA LEU A 255 17.35 3.06 17.11
C LEU A 255 17.98 3.83 15.94
N HIS A 256 17.96 3.27 14.73
CA HIS A 256 18.49 3.89 13.51
C HIS A 256 17.33 4.26 12.56
N PRO A 257 17.54 5.19 11.62
CA PRO A 257 16.51 5.53 10.63
C PRO A 257 16.22 4.35 9.70
N VAL A 258 14.93 4.11 9.46
CA VAL A 258 14.39 3.06 8.59
C VAL A 258 13.29 3.65 7.70
N PRO A 259 13.00 3.07 6.50
CA PRO A 259 13.57 1.85 5.92
C PRO A 259 15.02 2.01 5.42
N LEU A 260 15.82 0.94 5.49
CA LEU A 260 17.21 0.91 5.04
C LEU A 260 17.43 -0.26 4.08
N PHE A 261 17.87 0.04 2.85
CA PHE A 261 18.25 -0.95 1.85
C PHE A 261 19.77 -1.09 1.82
N ARG A 262 20.26 -2.27 2.18
CA ARG A 262 21.67 -2.66 2.07
C ARG A 262 21.89 -3.31 0.71
N TYR A 263 22.83 -2.75 -0.04
CA TYR A 263 23.32 -3.29 -1.30
C TYR A 263 24.81 -3.61 -1.16
N ASP A 264 25.26 -4.65 -1.86
CA ASP A 264 26.67 -5.03 -1.95
C ASP A 264 27.39 -4.32 -3.11
#